data_AF-A0A1B9GCW8-F1
#
_entry.id   AF-A0A1B9GCW8-F1
#
_cell.length_a   1.000
_cell.length_b   1.000
_cell.length_c   1.000
_cell.angle_alpha   90.00
_cell.angle_beta   90.00
_cell.angle_gamma   90.00
#
_symmetry.space_group_name_H-M   'P 1'
#
loop_
_entity.id
_entity.type
_entity.pdbx_description
1 polymer ?
#
loop_
_entity_poly.entity_id
_entity_poly.type
_entity_poly.pdbx_seq_one_letter_code
_entity_poly.pdbx_strand_id
1 'polypeptide(L)'
;MSLLGSSESCEITPVSSRSATPDTSNNNVNPLNPKGLKPCCACPETKSKRDDCFLKSAPGEGNVNCREFIEAHKACMRGYGFKV
;
A
#
# COMPACT_ATOMS: atom_id res chain seq x y z
N MET A 1 -17.73 13.26 -47.26
CA MET A 1 -18.72 13.87 -46.36
C MET A 1 -19.71 12.77 -45.96
N SER A 2 -19.30 11.95 -44.99
CA SER A 2 -20.01 10.75 -44.53
C SER A 2 -20.24 10.96 -43.02
N LEU A 3 -21.47 11.18 -42.54
CA LEU A 3 -22.54 10.21 -42.20
C LEU A 3 -22.33 9.48 -40.83
N LEU A 4 -23.24 9.84 -39.89
CA LEU A 4 -23.84 9.08 -38.76
C LEU A 4 -23.13 8.91 -37.39
N GLY A 5 -23.92 9.12 -36.32
CA GLY A 5 -23.79 8.54 -34.96
C GLY A 5 -23.79 9.60 -33.84
N SER A 6 -24.92 10.10 -33.32
CA SER A 6 -25.85 9.51 -32.32
C SER A 6 -25.21 9.18 -30.97
N SER A 7 -25.69 9.89 -29.93
CA SER A 7 -25.90 9.45 -28.53
C SER A 7 -24.69 8.89 -27.76
N GLU A 8 -24.38 9.23 -26.52
CA GLU A 8 -25.26 9.37 -25.36
C GLU A 8 -24.39 9.91 -24.20
N SER A 9 -25.08 10.40 -23.18
CA SER A 9 -24.56 10.92 -21.91
C SER A 9 -23.44 10.07 -21.28
N CYS A 10 -22.46 10.74 -20.67
CA CYS A 10 -21.73 10.22 -19.53
C CYS A 10 -21.83 11.23 -18.37
N GLU A 11 -23.04 11.50 -17.91
CA GLU A 11 -23.23 11.56 -16.47
C GLU A 11 -22.98 10.16 -15.90
N ILE A 12 -21.79 9.95 -15.34
CA ILE A 12 -21.51 8.82 -14.47
C ILE A 12 -20.91 9.39 -13.19
N THR A 13 -21.83 9.76 -12.30
CA THR A 13 -21.81 9.64 -10.83
C THR A 13 -20.53 9.99 -10.05
N PRO A 14 -20.62 10.85 -9.02
CA PRO A 14 -19.64 10.83 -7.95
C PRO A 14 -19.79 9.49 -7.21
N VAL A 15 -18.82 8.57 -7.36
CA VAL A 15 -18.70 7.43 -6.44
C VAL A 15 -18.22 7.95 -5.08
N SER A 16 -19.17 8.56 -4.37
CA SER A 16 -19.26 8.42 -2.93
C SER A 16 -19.42 6.93 -2.65
N SER A 17 -18.33 6.28 -2.27
CA SER A 17 -18.38 5.12 -1.38
C SER A 17 -17.00 4.92 -0.77
N ARG A 18 -16.86 5.47 0.42
CA ARG A 18 -15.95 4.95 1.45
C ARG A 18 -16.25 3.46 1.59
N SER A 19 -15.47 2.60 0.94
CA SER A 19 -15.47 1.17 1.29
C SER A 19 -14.59 1.00 2.53
N ALA A 20 -15.13 1.47 3.66
CA ALA A 20 -14.69 1.05 4.98
C ALA A 20 -15.27 -0.35 5.20
N THR A 21 -14.73 -1.34 4.50
CA THR A 21 -14.75 -2.71 5.02
C THR A 21 -13.47 -2.87 5.84
N PRO A 22 -13.54 -2.95 7.17
CA PRO A 22 -12.46 -3.61 7.91
C PRO A 22 -12.52 -5.07 7.46
N ASP A 23 -11.69 -5.41 6.49
CA ASP A 23 -11.41 -6.79 6.11
C ASP A 23 -10.84 -7.51 7.34
N THR A 24 -11.77 -8.04 8.13
CA THR A 24 -11.56 -9.02 9.19
C THR A 24 -11.53 -10.38 8.53
N SER A 25 -10.33 -10.88 8.21
CA SER A 25 -9.96 -12.30 8.36
C SER A 25 -8.60 -12.59 7.73
N ASN A 26 -7.53 -12.03 8.30
CA ASN A 26 -6.30 -12.80 8.51
C ASN A 26 -5.41 -12.05 9.50
N ASN A 27 -5.91 -11.92 10.72
CA ASN A 27 -5.11 -11.41 11.83
C ASN A 27 -4.10 -12.53 12.13
N ASN A 28 -2.88 -12.47 11.56
CA ASN A 28 -1.81 -13.40 11.89
C ASN A 28 -1.31 -13.04 13.30
N VAL A 29 -2.17 -13.37 14.28
CA VAL A 29 -1.90 -13.20 15.70
C VAL A 29 -0.77 -14.13 16.03
N ASN A 30 0.31 -13.54 16.50
CA ASN A 30 1.40 -14.30 17.09
C ASN A 30 1.85 -13.56 18.36
N PRO A 31 2.67 -14.17 19.22
CA PRO A 31 3.13 -13.53 20.46
C PRO A 31 3.74 -12.13 20.27
N LEU A 32 4.33 -11.86 19.10
CA LEU A 32 4.94 -10.58 18.73
C LEU A 32 3.97 -9.61 18.02
N ASN A 33 2.80 -10.10 17.58
CA ASN A 33 1.75 -9.30 16.94
C ASN A 33 0.38 -9.61 17.58
N PRO A 34 0.15 -9.19 18.83
CA PRO A 34 -1.07 -9.54 19.59
C PRO A 34 -2.33 -8.89 19.01
N LYS A 35 -2.18 -7.83 18.21
CA LYS A 35 -3.26 -7.15 17.50
C LYS A 35 -3.47 -7.72 16.08
N GLY A 36 -2.68 -8.72 15.70
CA GLY A 36 -2.52 -9.30 14.35
C GLY A 36 -2.63 -8.28 13.23
N LEU A 37 -1.88 -7.20 13.38
CA LEU A 37 -1.70 -6.18 12.36
C LEU A 37 -1.24 -6.82 11.05
N LYS A 38 -1.63 -6.23 9.92
CA LYS A 38 -1.07 -6.58 8.61
C LYS A 38 0.36 -6.00 8.51
N PRO A 39 1.26 -6.57 7.67
CA PRO A 39 2.65 -6.10 7.56
C PRO A 39 2.77 -4.60 7.21
N CYS A 40 1.86 -4.09 6.39
CA CYS A 40 1.79 -2.67 6.03
C CYS A 40 1.39 -1.75 7.21
N CYS A 41 0.77 -2.29 8.27
CA CYS A 41 0.29 -1.54 9.43
C CYS A 41 1.20 -1.70 10.66
N ALA A 42 2.07 -2.70 10.69
CA ALA A 42 2.96 -2.94 11.83
C ALA A 42 4.03 -1.87 11.98
N CYS A 43 4.44 -1.27 10.86
CA CYS A 43 5.63 -0.42 10.78
C CYS A 43 5.36 0.88 10.00
N PRO A 44 4.48 1.78 10.47
CA PRO A 44 4.09 2.98 9.74
C PRO A 44 5.27 3.95 9.54
N GLU A 45 6.14 4.10 10.54
CA GLU A 45 7.27 5.04 10.46
C GLU A 45 8.28 4.66 9.37
N THR A 46 8.71 3.39 9.35
CA THR A 46 9.68 2.89 8.35
C THR A 46 9.05 2.75 6.98
N LYS A 47 7.75 2.42 6.91
CA LYS A 47 6.99 2.41 5.66
C LYS A 47 6.98 3.81 5.02
N SER A 48 6.63 4.85 5.78
CA SER A 48 6.60 6.22 5.25
C SER A 48 7.96 6.66 4.72
N LYS A 49 9.03 6.47 5.49
CA LYS A 49 10.40 6.79 5.05
C LYS A 49 10.79 6.07 3.74
N ARG A 50 10.43 4.79 3.63
CA ARG A 50 10.65 4.02 2.41
C ARG A 50 9.86 4.59 1.24
N ASP A 51 8.56 4.82 1.40
CA ASP A 51 7.69 5.35 0.35
C ASP A 51 8.13 6.74 -0.11
N ASP A 52 8.53 7.61 0.83
CA ASP A 52 9.09 8.93 0.53
C ASP A 52 10.38 8.83 -0.28
N CYS A 53 11.24 7.83 0.02
CA CYS A 53 12.45 7.59 -0.76
C CYS A 53 12.11 7.12 -2.18
N PHE A 54 11.13 6.23 -2.36
CA PHE A 54 10.68 5.80 -3.68
C PHE A 54 10.08 6.94 -4.51
N LEU A 55 9.33 7.86 -3.87
CA LEU A 55 8.77 9.05 -4.53
C LEU A 55 9.84 10.05 -4.99
N LYS A 56 10.96 10.13 -4.27
CA LYS A 56 12.09 11.02 -4.60
C LYS A 56 13.09 10.39 -5.57
N SER A 57 13.11 9.06 -5.68
CA SER A 57 14.04 8.32 -6.53
C SER A 57 13.56 8.28 -7.99
N ALA A 58 14.50 8.14 -8.91
CA ALA A 58 14.18 7.91 -10.32
C ALA A 58 13.45 6.56 -10.51
N PRO A 59 12.53 6.48 -11.49
CA PRO A 59 11.82 5.23 -11.78
C PRO A 59 12.81 4.14 -12.17
N GLY A 60 12.78 3.02 -11.44
CA GLY A 60 13.69 1.88 -11.65
C GLY A 60 14.88 1.81 -10.68
N GLU A 61 15.25 2.91 -10.01
CA GLU A 61 16.43 2.93 -9.12
C GLU A 61 16.09 2.84 -7.63
N GLY A 62 14.81 2.90 -7.26
CA GLY A 62 14.38 2.91 -5.86
C GLY A 62 14.84 1.68 -5.04
N ASN A 63 15.00 0.50 -5.65
CA ASN A 63 15.49 -0.68 -4.93
C ASN A 63 16.95 -0.56 -4.47
N VAL A 64 17.76 0.23 -5.17
CA VAL A 64 19.18 0.46 -4.84
C VAL A 64 19.30 1.67 -3.92
N ASN A 65 18.69 2.80 -4.31
CA ASN A 65 18.77 4.06 -3.57
C ASN A 65 18.06 4.02 -2.21
N CYS A 66 17.01 3.20 -2.09
CA CYS A 66 16.24 3.08 -0.86
C CYS A 66 16.54 1.81 -0.07
N ARG A 67 17.66 1.09 -0.36
CA ARG A 67 18.01 -0.17 0.32
C ARG A 67 17.94 -0.06 1.84
N GLU A 68 18.54 0.98 2.40
CA GLU A 68 18.58 1.21 3.84
C GLU A 68 17.17 1.29 4.45
N PHE A 69 16.25 2.03 3.81
CA PHE A 69 14.86 2.14 4.27
C PHE A 69 14.07 0.86 4.08
N ILE A 70 14.34 0.10 3.01
CA ILE A 70 13.73 -1.21 2.76
C ILE A 70 14.17 -2.20 3.83
N GLU A 71 15.46 -2.23 4.18
CA GLU A 71 16.00 -3.10 5.23
C GLU A 71 15.47 -2.72 6.61
N ALA A 72 15.40 -1.43 6.94
CA ALA A 72 14.78 -0.95 8.18
C ALA A 72 13.31 -1.37 8.28
N HIS A 73 12.55 -1.28 7.19
CA HIS A 73 11.16 -1.73 7.17
C HIS A 73 11.05 -3.26 7.33
N LYS A 74 11.90 -4.04 6.66
CA LYS A 74 11.98 -5.50 6.82
C LYS A 74 12.36 -5.91 8.24
N ALA A 75 13.33 -5.23 8.85
CA ALA A 75 13.74 -5.47 10.23
C ALA A 75 12.58 -5.26 11.21
N CYS A 76 11.82 -4.18 11.02
CA CYS A 76 10.61 -3.93 11.81
C CYS A 76 9.57 -5.05 11.63
N MET A 77 9.28 -5.46 10.39
CA MET A 77 8.34 -6.57 10.14
C MET A 77 8.79 -7.90 10.76
N ARG A 78 10.10 -8.18 10.78
CA ARG A 78 10.66 -9.36 11.47
C ARG A 78 10.46 -9.30 12.98
N GLY A 79 10.53 -8.11 13.58
CA GLY A 79 10.23 -7.91 15.01
C GLY A 79 8.79 -8.27 15.39
N TYR A 80 7.85 -8.17 14.45
CA TYR A 80 6.47 -8.60 14.62
C TYR A 80 6.21 -10.05 14.20
N GLY A 81 7.25 -10.80 13.80
CA GLY A 81 7.13 -12.21 13.41
C GLY A 81 6.65 -12.46 11.99
N PHE A 82 6.64 -11.46 11.10
CA PHE A 82 6.33 -11.66 9.69
C PHE A 82 7.54 -12.25 8.93
N LYS A 83 7.31 -13.24 8.05
CA LYS A 83 8.32 -13.72 7.08
C LYS A 83 8.31 -12.81 5.85
N VAL A 84 9.42 -12.09 5.63
CA VAL A 84 9.60 -11.01 4.62
C VAL A 84 10.95 -11.05 3.92
#